data_AF-A0A8S3JDR2-F1
#
_entry.id   AF-A0A8S3JDR2-F1
#
_cell.length_a   1.000
_cell.length_b   1.000
_cell.length_c   1.000
_cell.angle_alpha   90.00
_cell.angle_beta   90.00
_cell.angle_gamma   90.00
#
_symmetry.space_group_name_H-M   'P 1'
#
loop_
_entity.id
_entity.type
_entity.pdbx_description
1 polymer ?
#
loop_
_entity_poly.entity_id
_entity_poly.type
_entity_poly.pdbx_seq_one_letter_code
_entity_poly.pdbx_strand_id
1 'polypeptide(L)'
;IAYLQHRDRILFGANHLYVFLNPLVEQESVSDISKIITWEYAQKDIAKAKGLLFVDNTMIEQEDFEQKVLNLLPLISEANLISEELNKYRLFEIILMPLSSWEGIPVPGSKLLVRMKNIVTNNVWFWDDVKFLNRIYIIKDHYEKFLDGKEDILYISKEDDP
;
A
#
# COMPACT_ATOMS: atom_id res chain seq x y z
N ILE A 1 2.88 22.08 -13.49
CA ILE A 1 3.64 21.04 -14.23
C ILE A 1 4.78 20.63 -13.31
N ALA A 2 4.80 19.38 -12.85
CA ALA A 2 5.92 18.87 -12.05
C ALA A 2 7.05 18.46 -13.01
N TYR A 3 8.29 18.84 -12.70
CA TYR A 3 9.46 18.47 -13.50
C TYR A 3 10.15 17.27 -12.84
N LEU A 4 10.53 16.26 -13.64
CA LEU A 4 11.25 15.08 -13.16
C LEU A 4 12.75 15.40 -12.98
N GLN A 5 13.29 15.08 -11.82
CA GLN A 5 14.70 15.18 -11.47
C GLN A 5 15.40 13.83 -11.59
N HIS A 6 16.72 13.84 -11.80
CA HIS A 6 17.52 12.60 -11.88
C HIS A 6 17.34 11.76 -10.61
N ARG A 7 17.10 10.45 -10.78
CA ARG A 7 16.77 9.46 -9.73
C ARG A 7 15.39 9.59 -9.08
N ASP A 8 14.47 10.31 -9.73
CA ASP A 8 13.08 10.30 -9.30
C ASP A 8 12.45 8.90 -9.45
N ARG A 9 11.66 8.52 -8.46
CA ARG A 9 10.90 7.27 -8.45
C ARG A 9 9.53 7.54 -9.07
N ILE A 10 9.21 6.83 -10.15
CA ILE A 10 7.97 7.00 -10.90
C ILE A 10 7.16 5.73 -10.73
N LEU A 11 6.00 5.83 -10.09
CA LEU A 11 5.04 4.75 -9.96
C LEU A 11 3.93 4.90 -11.01
N PHE A 12 3.77 3.90 -11.87
CA PHE A 12 2.64 3.77 -12.78
C PHE A 12 1.71 2.64 -12.29
N GLY A 13 0.43 2.96 -12.13
CA GLY A 13 -0.55 2.04 -11.54
C GLY A 13 -0.14 1.61 -10.13
N ALA A 14 -0.37 0.33 -9.79
CA ALA A 14 -0.06 -0.21 -8.47
C ALA A 14 1.33 -0.88 -8.39
N ASN A 15 1.84 -1.42 -9.50
CA ASN A 15 2.95 -2.38 -9.48
C ASN A 15 4.16 -2.00 -10.34
N HIS A 16 4.11 -0.92 -11.12
CA HIS A 16 5.21 -0.56 -12.02
C HIS A 16 5.99 0.65 -11.48
N LEU A 17 7.12 0.40 -10.84
CA LEU A 17 8.01 1.41 -10.28
C LEU A 17 9.27 1.50 -11.12
N TYR A 18 9.57 2.72 -11.56
CA TYR A 18 10.73 3.02 -12.38
C TYR A 18 11.58 4.10 -11.71
N VAL A 19 12.85 4.13 -12.08
CA VAL A 19 13.78 5.18 -11.68
C VAL A 19 14.11 6.00 -12.92
N PHE A 20 13.85 7.30 -12.87
CA PHE A 20 14.18 8.19 -13.97
C PHE A 20 15.67 8.51 -13.96
N LEU A 21 16.38 8.12 -15.01
CA LEU A 21 17.77 8.47 -15.23
C LEU A 21 17.87 9.56 -16.29
N ASN A 22 18.16 10.78 -15.84
CA ASN A 22 18.43 11.89 -16.76
C ASN A 22 19.77 11.66 -17.48
N PRO A 23 19.80 11.52 -18.82
CA PRO A 23 21.04 11.29 -19.58
C PRO A 23 21.95 12.53 -19.65
N LEU A 24 21.42 13.71 -19.33
CA LEU A 24 22.19 14.97 -19.34
C LEU A 24 22.99 15.18 -18.04
N VAL A 25 22.69 14.42 -16.99
CA VAL A 25 23.49 14.41 -15.77
C VAL A 25 24.63 13.43 -15.99
N GLU A 26 25.86 13.89 -15.77
CA GLU A 26 27.06 13.08 -15.90
C GLU A 26 26.88 11.81 -15.05
N GLN A 27 26.86 10.65 -15.72
CA GLN A 27 26.70 9.39 -15.01
C GLN A 27 27.95 9.18 -14.16
N GLU A 28 27.84 9.40 -12.85
CA GLU A 28 28.86 8.94 -11.90
C GLU A 28 29.14 7.48 -12.24
N SER A 29 30.41 7.13 -12.48
CA SER A 29 30.79 5.74 -12.73
C SER A 29 30.18 4.87 -11.65
N VAL A 30 29.36 3.89 -12.05
CA VAL A 30 28.66 2.97 -11.14
C VAL A 30 29.68 1.97 -10.58
N SER A 31 30.65 2.48 -9.82
CA SER A 31 31.60 1.70 -9.03
C SER A 31 30.99 1.33 -7.67
N ASP A 32 30.01 2.09 -7.21
CA ASP A 32 29.30 1.86 -5.95
C ASP A 32 27.94 1.21 -6.21
N ILE A 33 27.86 -0.10 -5.96
CA ILE A 33 26.62 -0.89 -5.93
C ILE A 33 25.60 -0.28 -4.95
N SER A 34 26.07 0.44 -3.92
CA SER A 34 25.25 1.17 -2.94
C SER A 34 24.45 2.34 -3.51
N LYS A 35 24.75 2.81 -4.74
CA LYS A 35 24.00 3.87 -5.44
C LYS A 35 22.91 3.32 -6.36
N ILE A 36 22.81 2.01 -6.53
CA ILE A 36 21.80 1.38 -7.38
C ILE A 36 20.47 1.37 -6.61
N ILE A 37 19.50 2.12 -7.13
CA ILE A 37 18.14 2.14 -6.60
C ILE A 37 17.46 0.84 -7.06
N THR A 38 17.44 -0.17 -6.19
CA THR A 38 16.68 -1.40 -6.41
C THR A 38 15.20 -1.19 -6.12
N TRP A 39 14.37 -2.11 -6.61
CA TRP A 39 12.93 -2.13 -6.30
C TRP A 39 12.66 -2.10 -4.78
N GLU A 40 13.37 -2.95 -4.03
CA GLU A 40 13.22 -3.06 -2.57
C GLU A 40 13.62 -1.76 -1.87
N TYR A 41 14.71 -1.11 -2.31
CA TYR A 41 15.13 0.17 -1.77
C TYR A 41 14.05 1.24 -1.99
N ALA A 42 13.49 1.31 -3.21
CA ALA A 42 12.47 2.30 -3.54
C ALA A 42 11.15 2.07 -2.78
N GLN A 43 10.72 0.82 -2.61
CA GLN A 43 9.57 0.46 -1.77
C GLN A 43 9.79 0.86 -0.29
N LYS A 44 11.00 0.61 0.25
CA LYS A 44 11.37 1.01 1.61
C LYS A 44 11.40 2.53 1.78
N ASP A 45 11.87 3.26 0.77
CA ASP A 45 11.87 4.73 0.76
C ASP A 45 10.44 5.30 0.76
N ILE A 46 9.53 4.74 -0.05
CA ILE A 46 8.11 5.10 -0.06
C ILE A 46 7.46 4.83 1.31
N ALA A 47 7.73 3.67 1.91
CA ALA A 47 7.21 3.30 3.22
C ALA A 47 7.67 4.28 4.33
N LYS A 48 8.95 4.67 4.29
CA LYS A 48 9.51 5.69 5.20
C LYS A 48 8.88 7.06 4.98
N ALA A 49 8.72 7.50 3.73
CA ALA A 49 8.07 8.78 3.40
C ALA A 49 6.61 8.83 3.88
N LYS A 50 5.92 7.68 3.90
CA LYS A 50 4.57 7.53 4.47
C LYS A 50 4.53 7.45 6.00
N GLY A 51 5.68 7.51 6.68
CA GLY A 51 5.78 7.39 8.14
C GLY A 51 5.40 6.00 8.66
N LEU A 52 5.44 4.96 7.81
CA LEU A 52 5.09 3.60 8.20
C LEU A 52 6.27 2.86 8.85
N LEU A 53 7.49 3.26 8.52
CA LEU A 53 8.71 2.71 9.10
C LEU A 53 9.29 3.73 10.08
N PHE A 54 9.06 3.53 11.37
CA PHE A 54 9.66 4.33 12.44
C PHE A 54 11.12 3.90 12.63
N VAL A 55 12.02 4.88 12.79
CA VAL A 55 13.48 4.67 12.98
C VAL A 55 13.83 4.52 14.48
N ASP A 56 12.84 4.28 15.34
CA ASP A 56 13.07 4.15 16.76
C ASP A 56 13.31 2.68 17.13
N ASN A 57 14.56 2.41 17.50
CA ASN A 57 15.18 1.12 17.86
C ASN A 57 14.54 0.37 19.05
N THR A 58 13.28 0.63 19.39
CA THR A 58 12.63 0.00 20.54
C THR A 58 11.55 -0.98 20.10
N MET A 59 11.94 -2.25 20.20
CA MET A 59 11.12 -3.46 20.38
C MET A 59 10.83 -4.29 19.11
N ILE A 60 11.64 -5.35 18.98
CA ILE A 60 11.37 -6.74 18.60
C ILE A 60 10.30 -6.96 17.50
N GLU A 61 10.71 -7.61 16.40
CA GLU A 61 9.97 -7.88 15.13
C GLU A 61 9.99 -6.78 14.06
N GLN A 62 10.98 -5.87 14.10
CA GLN A 62 11.10 -4.80 13.09
C GLN A 62 11.26 -5.35 11.65
N GLU A 63 11.99 -6.45 11.46
CA GLU A 63 12.19 -7.04 10.13
C GLU A 63 10.89 -7.67 9.60
N ASP A 64 10.17 -8.44 10.42
CA ASP A 64 8.87 -9.02 10.05
C ASP A 64 7.82 -7.93 9.80
N PHE A 65 7.83 -6.86 10.59
CA PHE A 65 6.96 -5.70 10.41
C PHE A 65 7.28 -4.96 9.10
N GLU A 66 8.56 -4.68 8.83
CA GLU A 66 9.01 -4.06 7.59
C GLU A 66 8.55 -4.88 6.38
N GLN A 67 8.72 -6.20 6.41
CA GLN A 67 8.28 -7.09 5.34
C GLN A 67 6.76 -7.07 5.15
N LYS A 68 5.99 -7.08 6.24
CA LYS A 68 4.52 -6.95 6.15
C LYS A 68 4.10 -5.63 5.50
N VAL A 69 4.71 -4.51 5.86
CA VAL A 69 4.42 -3.21 5.24
C VAL A 69 4.74 -3.23 3.75
N LEU A 70 5.93 -3.72 3.37
CA LEU A 70 6.37 -3.80 1.98
C LEU A 70 5.44 -4.69 1.14
N ASN A 71 4.92 -5.78 1.71
CA ASN A 71 3.96 -6.66 1.04
C ASN A 71 2.56 -6.03 0.88
N LEU A 72 2.11 -5.25 1.86
CA LEU A 72 0.76 -4.65 1.85
C LEU A 72 0.66 -3.38 0.99
N LEU A 73 1.74 -2.61 0.86
CA LEU A 73 1.76 -1.36 0.07
C LEU A 73 1.27 -1.51 -1.38
N PRO A 74 1.78 -2.46 -2.18
CA PRO A 74 1.30 -2.64 -3.56
C PRO A 74 -0.17 -3.09 -3.58
N LEU A 75 -0.56 -4.00 -2.68
CA LEU A 75 -1.93 -4.52 -2.61
C LEU A 75 -2.97 -3.45 -2.25
N ILE A 76 -2.62 -2.52 -1.37
CA ILE A 76 -3.49 -1.40 -1.02
C ILE A 76 -3.61 -0.41 -2.18
N SER A 77 -2.50 -0.17 -2.90
CA SER A 77 -2.52 0.68 -4.09
C SER A 77 -3.41 0.07 -5.17
N GLU A 78 -3.35 -1.25 -5.34
CA GLU A 78 -4.21 -2.01 -6.26
C GLU A 78 -5.67 -2.00 -5.83
N ALA A 79 -5.97 -2.21 -4.54
CA ALA A 79 -7.33 -2.14 -4.01
C ALA A 79 -7.99 -0.77 -4.25
N ASN A 80 -7.22 0.30 -4.05
CA ASN A 80 -7.68 1.67 -4.31
C ASN A 80 -7.96 1.91 -5.79
N LEU A 81 -7.07 1.45 -6.68
CA LEU A 81 -7.25 1.56 -8.12
C LEU A 81 -8.51 0.80 -8.58
N ILE A 82 -8.68 -0.44 -8.12
CA ILE A 82 -9.88 -1.24 -8.43
C ILE A 82 -11.14 -0.52 -7.90
N SER A 83 -11.08 0.08 -6.71
CA SER A 83 -12.22 0.82 -6.16
C SER A 83 -12.59 2.04 -7.01
N GLU A 84 -11.60 2.74 -7.56
CA GLU A 84 -11.79 3.86 -8.47
C GLU A 84 -12.40 3.39 -9.79
N GLU A 85 -11.85 2.35 -10.41
CA GLU A 85 -12.35 1.83 -11.69
C GLU A 85 -13.78 1.27 -11.58
N LEU A 86 -14.11 0.58 -10.48
CA LEU A 86 -15.45 0.06 -10.23
C LEU A 86 -16.41 1.10 -9.63
N ASN A 87 -15.97 2.36 -9.43
CA ASN A 87 -16.74 3.42 -8.77
C ASN A 87 -17.36 2.99 -7.42
N LYS A 88 -16.62 2.23 -6.61
CA LYS A 88 -17.08 1.73 -5.30
C LYS A 88 -16.81 2.70 -4.14
N TYR A 89 -16.04 3.76 -4.38
CA TYR A 89 -15.77 4.84 -3.41
C TYR A 89 -15.25 4.32 -2.06
N ARG A 90 -14.30 3.38 -2.10
CA ARG A 90 -13.60 2.85 -0.93
C ARG A 90 -12.15 3.28 -0.96
N LEU A 91 -11.65 3.76 0.18
CA LEU A 91 -10.26 4.14 0.37
C LEU A 91 -9.61 3.17 1.36
N PHE A 92 -8.49 2.58 0.95
CA PHE A 92 -7.69 1.65 1.73
C PHE A 92 -6.36 2.29 2.12
N GLU A 93 -5.99 2.22 3.39
CA GLU A 93 -4.75 2.80 3.91
C GLU A 93 -4.15 1.90 4.99
N ILE A 94 -2.81 1.85 5.04
CA ILE A 94 -2.10 1.22 6.16
C ILE A 94 -2.13 2.19 7.34
N ILE A 95 -2.50 1.70 8.51
CA ILE A 95 -2.37 2.44 9.76
C ILE A 95 -1.56 1.64 10.76
N LEU A 96 -0.81 2.37 11.57
CA LEU A 96 -0.17 1.83 12.76
C LEU A 96 -0.99 2.25 13.97
N MET A 97 -1.56 1.28 14.69
CA MET A 97 -2.33 1.53 15.90
C MET A 97 -1.55 1.08 17.12
N PRO A 98 -1.28 1.96 18.11
CA PRO A 98 -0.69 1.54 19.37
C PRO A 98 -1.55 0.44 20.03
N LEU A 99 -0.93 -0.62 20.55
CA LEU A 99 -1.64 -1.70 21.24
C LEU A 99 -2.46 -1.16 22.42
N SER A 100 -1.98 -0.10 23.07
CA SER A 100 -2.69 0.61 24.13
C SER A 100 -4.05 1.18 23.71
N SER A 101 -4.18 1.63 22.48
CA SER A 101 -5.44 2.12 21.93
C SER A 101 -6.39 0.99 21.51
N TRP A 102 -5.87 -0.21 21.25
CA TRP A 102 -6.65 -1.36 20.81
C TRP A 102 -7.18 -2.20 21.99
N GLU A 103 -6.32 -2.51 22.95
CA GLU A 103 -6.65 -3.40 24.08
C GLU A 103 -7.10 -2.62 25.33
N GLY A 104 -6.94 -1.29 25.35
CA GLY A 104 -7.24 -0.44 26.51
C GLY A 104 -6.28 -0.64 27.68
N ILE A 105 -5.23 -1.44 27.50
CA ILE A 105 -4.18 -1.75 28.47
C ILE A 105 -2.90 -1.09 27.97
N PRO A 106 -2.08 -0.43 28.82
CA PRO A 106 -0.83 0.19 28.40
C PRO A 106 0.24 -0.88 28.09
N VAL A 107 0.06 -1.56 26.95
CA VAL A 107 1.00 -2.52 26.39
C VAL A 107 1.90 -1.78 25.40
N PRO A 108 3.23 -1.89 25.53
CA PRO A 108 4.15 -1.34 24.54
C PRO A 108 4.02 -2.10 23.21
N GLY A 109 4.07 -1.37 22.10
CA GLY A 109 4.02 -1.93 20.75
C GLY A 109 2.86 -1.37 19.93
N SER A 110 2.89 -1.68 18.64
CA SER A 110 1.87 -1.24 17.69
C SER A 110 1.44 -2.37 16.78
N LYS A 111 0.16 -2.36 16.42
CA LYS A 111 -0.44 -3.31 15.49
C LYS A 111 -0.62 -2.66 14.13
N LEU A 112 -0.16 -3.37 13.10
CA LEU A 112 -0.42 -3.02 11.71
C LEU A 112 -1.87 -3.36 11.35
N LEU A 113 -2.62 -2.39 10.86
CA LEU A 113 -3.99 -2.60 10.39
C LEU A 113 -4.19 -1.93 9.03
N VAL A 114 -5.13 -2.45 8.26
CA VAL A 114 -5.64 -1.82 7.05
C VAL A 114 -6.95 -1.13 7.37
N ARG A 115 -6.98 0.19 7.17
CA ARG A 115 -8.16 1.03 7.28
C ARG A 115 -8.89 1.02 5.94
N MET A 116 -10.14 0.58 5.92
CA MET A 116 -11.05 0.77 4.79
C MET A 116 -12.07 1.85 5.18
N LYS A 117 -12.16 2.91 4.37
CA LYS A 117 -13.13 3.99 4.53
C LYS A 117 -14.06 4.04 3.33
N ASN A 118 -15.37 4.01 3.59
CA ASN A 118 -16.35 4.42 2.60
C ASN A 118 -16.39 5.96 2.57
N ILE A 119 -16.02 6.57 1.46
CA ILE A 119 -15.97 8.05 1.39
C ILE A 119 -17.36 8.69 1.25
N VAL A 120 -18.38 7.92 0.84
CA VAL A 120 -19.77 8.39 0.73
C VAL A 120 -20.44 8.40 2.10
N THR A 121 -20.34 7.29 2.85
CA THR A 121 -21.01 7.15 4.15
C THR A 121 -20.15 7.57 5.33
N ASN A 122 -18.85 7.80 5.12
CA ASN A 122 -17.83 8.00 6.15
C ASN A 122 -17.66 6.83 7.13
N ASN A 123 -18.22 5.65 6.83
CA ASN A 123 -17.99 4.46 7.64
C ASN A 123 -16.53 4.00 7.50
N VAL A 124 -15.94 3.57 8.61
CA VAL A 124 -14.56 3.11 8.69
C VAL A 124 -14.51 1.72 9.30
N TRP A 125 -13.72 0.84 8.70
CA TRP A 125 -13.41 -0.49 9.19
C TRP A 125 -11.91 -0.68 9.30
N PHE A 126 -11.50 -1.47 10.27
CA PHE A 126 -10.11 -1.85 10.47
C PHE A 126 -9.99 -3.36 10.31
N TRP A 127 -9.07 -3.79 9.45
CA TRP A 127 -8.78 -5.18 9.19
C TRP A 127 -7.33 -5.47 9.56
N ASP A 128 -7.07 -6.66 10.08
CA ASP A 128 -5.70 -7.15 10.15
C ASP A 128 -5.19 -7.55 8.75
N ASP A 129 -3.89 -7.83 8.67
CA ASP A 129 -3.19 -8.26 7.46
C ASP A 129 -3.85 -9.50 6.85
N VAL A 130 -4.16 -10.51 7.65
CA VAL A 130 -4.79 -11.77 7.20
C VAL A 130 -6.16 -11.52 6.57
N LYS A 131 -7.02 -10.74 7.24
CA LYS A 131 -8.35 -10.42 6.73
C LYS A 131 -8.28 -9.60 5.45
N PHE A 132 -7.38 -8.61 5.37
CA PHE A 132 -7.20 -7.85 4.16
C PHE A 132 -6.70 -8.72 3.00
N LEU A 133 -5.75 -9.61 3.24
CA LEU A 133 -5.27 -10.56 2.22
C LEU A 133 -6.40 -11.42 1.66
N ASN A 134 -7.30 -11.92 2.50
CA ASN A 134 -8.47 -12.65 2.01
C ASN A 134 -9.43 -11.78 1.20
N ARG A 135 -9.66 -10.52 1.63
CA ARG A 135 -10.56 -9.60 0.93
C ARG A 135 -10.00 -9.12 -0.41
N ILE A 136 -8.69 -8.89 -0.53
CA ILE A 136 -8.10 -8.44 -1.79
C ILE A 136 -8.23 -9.49 -2.89
N TYR A 137 -8.19 -10.79 -2.58
CA TYR A 137 -8.49 -11.84 -3.57
C TYR A 137 -9.91 -11.73 -4.12
N ILE A 138 -10.89 -11.44 -3.26
CA ILE A 138 -12.29 -11.24 -3.68
C ILE A 138 -12.43 -9.97 -4.51
N ILE A 139 -11.79 -8.86 -4.09
CA ILE A 139 -11.78 -7.60 -4.83
C ILE A 139 -11.21 -7.79 -6.24
N LYS A 140 -10.11 -8.55 -6.38
CA LYS A 140 -9.50 -8.87 -7.68
C LYS A 140 -10.40 -9.75 -8.55
N ASP A 141 -11.00 -10.79 -7.99
CA ASP A 141 -11.95 -11.64 -8.72
C ASP A 141 -13.17 -10.84 -9.23
N HIS A 142 -13.67 -9.90 -8.42
CA HIS A 142 -14.72 -8.97 -8.86
C HIS A 142 -14.24 -8.07 -10.01
N TYR A 143 -13.00 -7.59 -9.94
CA TYR A 143 -12.44 -6.77 -11.00
C TYR A 143 -12.23 -7.55 -12.32
N GLU A 144 -11.73 -8.79 -12.25
CA GLU A 144 -11.58 -9.65 -13.43
C GLU A 144 -12.92 -9.90 -14.13
N LYS A 145 -13.97 -10.23 -13.36
CA LYS A 145 -15.32 -10.39 -13.90
C LYS A 145 -15.82 -9.11 -14.58
N PHE A 146 -15.43 -7.94 -14.08
CA PHE A 146 -15.85 -6.65 -14.63
C PHE A 146 -15.18 -6.39 -15.98
N LEU A 147 -13.89 -6.74 -16.09
CA LEU A 147 -13.17 -6.71 -17.37
C LEU A 147 -13.77 -7.67 -18.40
N ASP A 148 -14.32 -8.81 -17.97
CA ASP A 148 -15.07 -9.76 -18.82
C ASP A 148 -16.46 -9.23 -19.25
N GLY A 149 -16.86 -8.03 -18.82
CA GLY A 149 -18.13 -7.40 -19.18
C GLY A 149 -19.35 -7.93 -18.41
N LYS A 150 -19.16 -8.59 -17.27
CA LYS A 150 -20.28 -9.04 -16.42
C LYS A 150 -20.76 -7.88 -15.55
N GLU A 151 -21.87 -7.25 -15.89
CA GLU A 151 -22.36 -6.08 -15.13
C GLU A 151 -22.94 -6.43 -13.74
N ASP A 152 -23.27 -7.70 -13.50
CA ASP A 152 -23.87 -8.20 -12.25
C ASP A 152 -23.03 -7.86 -10.99
N ILE A 153 -21.74 -7.65 -11.16
CA ILE A 153 -20.75 -7.39 -10.10
C ILE A 153 -20.90 -5.97 -9.53
N LEU A 154 -21.46 -5.05 -10.32
CA LEU A 154 -21.76 -3.70 -9.87
C LEU A 154 -22.92 -3.69 -8.86
N TYR A 155 -23.81 -4.67 -8.95
CA TYR A 155 -25.05 -4.80 -8.17
C TYR A 155 -24.98 -5.85 -7.06
N ILE A 156 -23.77 -6.25 -6.65
CA ILE A 156 -23.56 -7.20 -5.56
C ILE A 156 -24.18 -6.67 -4.26
N SER A 157 -24.80 -7.58 -3.50
CA SER A 157 -25.42 -7.26 -2.22
C SER A 157 -24.38 -6.68 -1.24
N LYS A 158 -24.82 -5.85 -0.28
CA LYS A 158 -23.91 -5.27 0.72
C LYS A 158 -23.22 -6.33 1.60
N GLU A 159 -23.76 -7.55 1.66
CA GLU A 159 -23.20 -8.65 2.43
C GLU A 159 -22.08 -9.37 1.65
N ASP A 160 -22.16 -9.34 0.32
CA ASP A 160 -21.21 -9.95 -0.61
C ASP A 160 -20.17 -8.95 -1.15
N ASP A 161 -20.31 -7.65 -0.84
CA ASP A 161 -19.34 -6.59 -1.14
C ASP A 161 -18.20 -6.60 -0.08
N PRO A 162 -16.99 -7.05 -0.44
CA PRO A 162 -15.91 -7.38 0.50
C PRO A 162 -15.37 -6.22 1.37
#